data_AF-Q12JF7-F1
#
_entry.id   AF-Q12JF7-F1
#
_cell.length_a   1.000
_cell.length_b   1.000
_cell.length_c   1.000
_cell.angle_alpha   90.00
_cell.angle_beta   90.00
_cell.angle_gamma   90.00
#
_symmetry.space_group_name_H-M   'P 1'
#
loop_
_entity.id
_entity.type
_entity.pdbx_description
1 polymer ?
#
loop_
_entity_poly.entity_id
_entity_poly.type
_entity_poly.pdbx_seq_one_letter_code
_entity_poly.pdbx_strand_id
1 'polypeptide(L)'
;MIQLAFTKTEISADTAVKQGAALRQMNELLERLSTAPKYHTLTKKDRAQLSREGYAADLVDNLVLITQRKEESTVTDNDNLVVGFTYAAFDPALYANETLKNHFKQMSQGCCCFCESFLMPTASGHISHYRPVQQLDLEGVEHTKPNSECSPYFSEAYQQENLVYVCSGCDVTHKAGRFPIAGERFPHVALSTENALLVNPYQENPRDFIRFNLCNGHAYPFDQACAFYADTQKLTEQDVEALLWKTPSAIPNQVDEAGALLTDSGVEQAFTFWLKSEASQRQSSRGAVTIVTLGLNRSDLVLARLMTLKQYHNDFITHKAALAQPLMPEDIATIAYRSLALDAFATWQSIANGTGSNLANNEGTNKGTNKGTNIGTNIGASEDTNVANSLPLMANTVLKLREQANNTVENPELDILLPSWFRCCLSYLVLESELQQTGKRRLVFLCNQDRLYGETDTEKCIFLSIKWQRDLHKVIKVRSKRNIWEASFSELANSRPHELINLFANNDVWVEGNFQPLA
;
A
#
# COMPACT_ATOMS: atom_id res chain seq x y z
N MET A 1 -2.13 -13.72 -2.94
CA MET A 1 -2.34 -13.71 -1.48
C MET A 1 -3.51 -14.64 -1.18
N ILE A 2 -3.56 -15.34 -0.05
CA ILE A 2 -4.62 -16.29 0.27
C ILE A 2 -5.80 -15.62 1.00
N GLN A 3 -7.00 -16.15 0.80
CA GLN A 3 -8.17 -15.74 1.57
C GLN A 3 -7.98 -16.11 3.04
N LEU A 4 -8.38 -15.21 3.94
CA LEU A 4 -8.38 -15.43 5.38
C LEU A 4 -9.82 -15.64 5.85
N ALA A 5 -10.06 -16.73 6.58
CA ALA A 5 -11.37 -17.01 7.16
C ALA A 5 -11.64 -16.05 8.33
N PHE A 6 -12.41 -15.00 8.06
CA PHE A 6 -12.75 -14.02 9.08
C PHE A 6 -13.64 -14.61 10.16
N THR A 7 -13.27 -14.36 11.41
CA THR A 7 -14.10 -14.65 12.58
C THR A 7 -14.02 -13.47 13.54
N LYS A 8 -15.12 -13.19 14.24
CA LYS A 8 -15.11 -12.20 15.34
C LYS A 8 -14.61 -12.85 16.61
N THR A 9 -13.95 -12.06 17.44
CA THR A 9 -13.64 -12.42 18.82
C THR A 9 -14.49 -11.62 19.79
N GLU A 10 -14.79 -12.22 20.94
CA GLU A 10 -15.47 -11.52 22.02
C GLU A 10 -14.51 -10.51 22.64
N ILE A 11 -14.96 -9.26 22.73
CA ILE A 11 -14.26 -8.21 23.45
C ILE A 11 -14.87 -8.06 24.84
N SER A 12 -14.09 -7.56 25.79
CA SER A 12 -14.60 -7.33 27.15
C SER A 12 -15.77 -6.34 27.13
N ALA A 13 -16.72 -6.50 28.06
CA ALA A 13 -17.86 -5.59 28.18
C ALA A 13 -17.41 -4.13 28.36
N ASP A 14 -16.32 -3.89 29.10
CA ASP A 14 -15.71 -2.57 29.27
C ASP A 14 -15.20 -2.01 27.93
N THR A 15 -14.48 -2.82 27.13
CA THR A 15 -14.01 -2.43 25.80
C THR A 15 -15.18 -2.11 24.87
N ALA A 16 -16.22 -2.94 24.87
CA ALA A 16 -17.41 -2.73 24.04
C ALA A 16 -18.13 -1.42 24.40
N VAL A 17 -18.28 -1.13 25.70
CA VAL A 17 -18.87 0.12 26.19
C VAL A 17 -18.02 1.32 25.77
N LYS A 18 -16.68 1.22 25.88
CA LYS A 18 -15.76 2.29 25.47
C LYS A 18 -15.78 2.55 23.97
N GLN A 19 -15.76 1.50 23.14
CA GLN A 19 -15.89 1.62 21.68
C GLN A 19 -17.23 2.27 21.30
N GLY A 20 -18.34 1.81 21.91
CA GLY A 20 -19.67 2.40 21.67
C GLY A 20 -19.77 3.85 22.13
N ALA A 21 -19.16 4.20 23.26
CA ALA A 21 -19.10 5.58 23.74
C ALA A 21 -18.27 6.48 22.82
N ALA A 22 -17.12 6.01 22.35
CA ALA A 22 -16.27 6.74 21.41
C ALA A 22 -17.01 7.02 20.09
N LEU A 23 -17.63 6.01 19.47
CA LEU A 23 -18.39 6.17 18.23
C LEU A 23 -19.58 7.11 18.40
N ARG A 24 -20.32 6.99 19.51
CA ARG A 24 -21.43 7.90 19.81
C ARG A 24 -20.95 9.35 19.91
N GLN A 25 -19.88 9.60 20.67
CA GLN A 25 -19.33 10.96 20.81
C GLN A 25 -18.80 11.51 19.47
N MET A 26 -18.17 10.67 18.64
CA MET A 26 -17.73 11.07 17.30
C MET A 26 -18.92 11.50 16.43
N ASN A 27 -20.00 10.71 16.39
CA ASN A 27 -21.20 11.03 15.63
C ASN A 27 -21.89 12.31 16.13
N GLU A 28 -22.05 12.46 17.46
CA GLU A 28 -22.62 13.66 18.07
C GLU A 28 -21.81 14.93 17.73
N LEU A 29 -20.47 14.84 17.75
CA LEU A 29 -19.60 15.96 17.39
C LEU A 29 -19.72 16.34 15.92
N LEU A 30 -19.76 15.36 15.02
CA LEU A 30 -19.93 15.60 13.58
C LEU A 30 -21.29 16.24 13.28
N GLU A 31 -22.36 15.71 13.86
CA GLU A 31 -23.71 16.27 13.70
C GLU A 31 -23.76 17.71 14.22
N ARG A 32 -23.25 17.94 15.43
CA ARG A 32 -23.19 19.27 16.06
C ARG A 32 -22.45 20.30 15.22
N LEU A 33 -21.32 19.90 14.61
CA LEU A 33 -20.46 20.82 13.87
C LEU A 33 -20.77 20.90 12.38
N SER A 34 -21.65 20.05 11.87
CA SER A 34 -22.10 20.08 10.46
C SER A 34 -22.73 21.42 10.06
N THR A 35 -23.30 22.15 11.02
CA THR A 35 -23.94 23.46 10.82
C THR A 35 -23.03 24.62 11.26
N ALA A 36 -21.76 24.38 11.55
CA ALA A 36 -20.85 25.44 11.97
C ALA A 36 -20.68 26.50 10.84
N PRO A 37 -20.48 27.78 11.18
CA PRO A 37 -20.26 28.81 10.17
C PRO A 37 -19.05 28.49 9.29
N LYS A 38 -19.14 28.77 7.98
CA LYS A 38 -17.98 28.72 7.08
C LYS A 38 -16.89 29.66 7.61
N TYR A 39 -15.63 29.24 7.42
CA TYR A 39 -14.39 29.89 7.90
C TYR A 39 -14.20 29.92 9.42
N HIS A 40 -15.07 29.26 10.19
CA HIS A 40 -14.85 29.06 11.62
C HIS A 40 -13.79 27.97 11.84
N THR A 41 -12.85 28.25 12.75
CA THR A 41 -11.89 27.26 13.27
C THR A 41 -12.14 27.06 14.75
N LEU A 42 -11.91 25.84 15.25
CA LEU A 42 -12.14 25.51 16.66
C LEU A 42 -11.16 26.28 17.56
N THR A 43 -11.69 27.21 18.35
CA THR A 43 -10.93 27.97 19.32
C THR A 43 -10.68 27.18 20.60
N LYS A 44 -9.76 27.66 21.46
CA LYS A 44 -9.58 27.11 22.81
C LYS A 44 -10.86 27.17 23.65
N LYS A 45 -11.66 28.22 23.45
CA LYS A 45 -12.94 28.39 24.13
C LYS A 45 -13.96 27.36 23.64
N ASP A 46 -14.00 27.09 22.34
CA ASP A 46 -14.89 26.08 21.76
C ASP A 46 -14.50 24.69 22.27
N ARG A 47 -13.21 24.34 22.23
CA ARG A 47 -12.72 23.06 22.77
C ARG A 47 -13.01 22.93 24.27
N ALA A 48 -12.73 23.98 25.06
CA ALA A 48 -13.06 23.98 26.50
C ALA A 48 -14.57 23.92 26.77
N GLN A 49 -15.41 24.40 25.85
CA GLN A 49 -16.86 24.20 25.93
C GLN A 49 -17.21 22.74 25.65
N LEU A 50 -16.70 22.14 24.58
CA LEU A 50 -16.92 20.72 24.26
C LEU A 50 -16.46 19.80 25.41
N SER A 51 -15.30 20.08 26.01
CA SER A 51 -14.85 19.33 27.20
C SER A 51 -15.79 19.49 28.39
N ARG A 52 -16.36 20.70 28.61
CA ARG A 52 -17.38 20.93 29.67
C ARG A 52 -18.70 20.24 29.40
N GLU A 53 -19.03 20.02 28.12
CA GLU A 53 -20.21 19.26 27.68
C GLU A 53 -20.02 17.73 27.85
N GLY A 54 -18.80 17.27 28.18
CA GLY A 54 -18.52 15.89 28.53
C GLY A 54 -17.91 15.04 27.41
N TYR A 55 -17.51 15.65 26.29
CA TYR A 55 -16.77 14.96 25.24
C TYR A 55 -15.36 14.59 25.71
N ALA A 56 -14.88 13.41 25.30
CA ALA A 56 -13.55 12.93 25.65
C ALA A 56 -12.46 13.87 25.13
N ALA A 57 -11.46 14.14 25.97
CA ALA A 57 -10.36 15.04 25.63
C ALA A 57 -9.67 14.64 24.33
N ASP A 58 -9.33 13.36 24.16
CA ASP A 58 -8.65 12.87 22.96
C ASP A 58 -9.46 13.09 21.67
N LEU A 59 -10.79 13.00 21.74
CA LEU A 59 -11.66 13.29 20.58
C LEU A 59 -11.72 14.79 20.30
N VAL A 60 -11.96 15.59 21.34
CA VAL A 60 -11.99 17.05 21.22
C VAL A 60 -10.65 17.57 20.72
N ASP A 61 -9.54 16.94 21.10
CA ASP A 61 -8.20 17.41 20.79
C ASP A 61 -7.78 17.14 19.34
N ASN A 62 -8.31 16.05 18.78
CA ASN A 62 -8.03 15.58 17.43
C ASN A 62 -9.17 15.90 16.45
N LEU A 63 -10.15 16.70 16.89
CA LEU A 63 -11.25 17.19 16.08
C LEU A 63 -10.76 18.28 15.11
N VAL A 64 -11.05 18.07 13.83
CA VAL A 64 -10.77 18.96 12.71
C VAL A 64 -12.06 19.64 12.29
N LEU A 65 -12.03 20.97 12.24
CA LEU A 65 -13.07 21.82 11.67
C LEU A 65 -12.36 22.91 10.87
N ILE A 66 -12.37 22.76 9.55
CA ILE A 66 -11.70 23.69 8.65
C ILE A 66 -12.60 24.02 7.47
N THR A 67 -12.38 25.18 6.85
CA THR A 67 -12.94 25.49 5.54
C THR A 67 -11.87 25.31 4.49
N GLN A 68 -12.11 24.39 3.56
CA GLN A 68 -11.19 24.03 2.51
C GLN A 68 -11.67 24.59 1.17
N ARG A 69 -10.76 25.26 0.47
CA ARG A 69 -11.00 25.75 -0.88
C ARG A 69 -10.72 24.65 -1.91
N LYS A 70 -11.65 24.45 -2.84
CA LYS A 70 -11.45 23.55 -4.00
C LYS A 70 -10.51 24.23 -5.00
N GLU A 71 -9.33 23.65 -5.26
CA GLU A 71 -8.22 24.26 -6.02
C GLU A 71 -8.53 24.72 -7.46
N GLU A 72 -9.67 24.38 -8.06
CA GLU A 72 -10.02 24.75 -9.45
C GLU A 72 -11.03 25.89 -9.60
N SER A 73 -11.46 26.54 -8.51
CA SER A 73 -12.39 27.67 -8.63
C SER A 73 -11.76 28.96 -8.17
N THR A 74 -11.54 29.86 -9.13
CA THR A 74 -11.28 31.29 -8.92
C THR A 74 -12.50 32.04 -8.37
N VAL A 75 -13.65 31.36 -8.26
CA VAL A 75 -14.89 31.90 -7.71
C VAL A 75 -15.04 31.47 -6.24
N THR A 76 -15.34 32.43 -5.37
CA THR A 76 -15.45 32.32 -3.90
C THR A 76 -16.52 31.35 -3.38
N ASP A 77 -17.39 30.80 -4.24
CA ASP A 77 -18.57 30.02 -3.82
C ASP A 77 -18.31 28.52 -3.57
N ASN A 78 -17.10 28.01 -3.84
CA ASN A 78 -16.78 26.57 -3.79
C ASN A 78 -15.99 26.13 -2.54
N ASP A 79 -16.04 26.92 -1.47
CA ASP A 79 -15.42 26.55 -0.19
C ASP A 79 -16.33 25.60 0.61
N ASN A 80 -15.77 24.45 1.02
CA ASN A 80 -16.47 23.40 1.74
C ASN A 80 -16.04 23.34 3.21
N LEU A 81 -17.00 23.13 4.10
CA LEU A 81 -16.73 22.83 5.50
C LEU A 81 -16.31 21.36 5.62
N VAL A 82 -15.14 21.12 6.19
CA VAL A 82 -14.62 19.78 6.47
C VAL A 82 -14.62 19.59 7.98
N VAL A 83 -15.37 18.58 8.44
CA VAL A 83 -15.45 18.17 9.84
C VAL A 83 -15.00 16.72 9.92
N GLY A 84 -14.13 16.40 10.86
CA GLY A 84 -13.66 15.03 11.06
C GLY A 84 -12.60 14.91 12.12
N PHE A 85 -11.85 13.82 12.06
CA PHE A 85 -10.88 13.45 13.07
C PHE A 85 -9.52 13.15 12.44
N THR A 86 -8.45 13.54 13.12
CA THR A 86 -7.11 13.04 12.79
C THR A 86 -6.95 11.60 13.30
N TYR A 87 -5.92 10.89 12.81
CA TYR A 87 -5.63 9.52 13.24
C TYR A 87 -5.46 9.38 14.76
N ALA A 88 -4.98 10.42 15.43
CA ALA A 88 -4.74 10.40 16.87
C ALA A 88 -6.05 10.42 17.71
N ALA A 89 -7.21 10.65 17.08
CA ALA A 89 -8.51 10.49 17.76
C ALA A 89 -8.87 9.02 18.05
N PHE A 90 -8.26 8.07 17.36
CA PHE A 90 -8.60 6.66 17.46
C PHE A 90 -7.66 5.96 18.45
N ASP A 91 -8.19 5.61 19.63
CA ASP A 91 -7.42 4.93 20.67
C ASP A 91 -7.01 3.49 20.28
N PRO A 92 -5.70 3.20 20.11
CA PRO A 92 -5.20 1.86 19.82
C PRO A 92 -5.52 0.85 20.93
N ALA A 93 -5.71 1.27 22.18
CA ALA A 93 -6.14 0.37 23.25
C ALA A 93 -7.55 -0.18 23.02
N LEU A 94 -8.35 0.44 22.14
CA LEU A 94 -9.69 -0.03 21.81
C LEU A 94 -9.72 -0.94 20.57
N TYR A 95 -8.96 -0.65 19.52
CA TYR A 95 -8.96 -1.47 18.28
C TYR A 95 -7.73 -2.40 18.13
N ALA A 96 -6.67 -2.19 18.89
CA ALA A 96 -5.41 -2.93 18.81
C ALA A 96 -4.98 -3.50 20.17
N ASN A 97 -5.93 -3.78 21.07
CA ASN A 97 -5.64 -4.46 22.34
C ASN A 97 -5.12 -5.89 22.12
N GLU A 98 -4.52 -6.48 23.16
CA GLU A 98 -3.90 -7.80 23.09
C GLU A 98 -4.88 -8.92 22.70
N THR A 99 -6.16 -8.84 23.10
CA THR A 99 -7.17 -9.84 22.70
C THR A 99 -7.39 -9.82 21.19
N LEU A 100 -7.64 -8.64 20.62
CA LEU A 100 -7.77 -8.46 19.16
C LEU A 100 -6.45 -8.84 18.46
N LYS A 101 -5.32 -8.32 18.94
CA LYS A 101 -4.02 -8.59 18.33
C LYS A 101 -3.71 -10.09 18.26
N ASN A 102 -3.94 -10.82 19.34
CA ASN A 102 -3.72 -12.27 19.38
C ASN A 102 -4.70 -13.03 18.48
N HIS A 103 -5.97 -12.61 18.45
CA HIS A 103 -6.99 -13.19 17.58
C HIS A 103 -6.63 -13.05 16.10
N PHE A 104 -6.34 -11.83 15.64
CA PHE A 104 -5.99 -11.59 14.24
C PHE A 104 -4.65 -12.22 13.86
N LYS A 105 -3.69 -12.28 14.79
CA LYS A 105 -2.43 -13.01 14.61
C LYS A 105 -2.68 -14.51 14.41
N GLN A 106 -3.58 -15.12 15.19
CA GLN A 106 -3.94 -16.53 15.02
C GLN A 106 -4.65 -16.76 13.68
N MET A 107 -5.61 -15.91 13.34
CA MET A 107 -6.36 -15.97 12.08
C MET A 107 -5.44 -15.87 10.85
N SER A 108 -4.40 -15.03 10.90
CA SER A 108 -3.44 -14.91 9.81
C SER A 108 -2.27 -15.91 9.89
N GLN A 109 -2.24 -16.75 10.93
CA GLN A 109 -1.14 -17.65 11.31
C GLN A 109 0.21 -16.94 11.44
N GLY A 110 0.17 -15.72 11.97
CA GLY A 110 1.36 -14.92 12.22
C GLY A 110 1.97 -14.29 10.97
N CYS A 111 1.33 -14.40 9.81
CA CYS A 111 1.73 -13.72 8.58
C CYS A 111 1.01 -12.38 8.43
N CYS A 112 1.61 -11.46 7.68
CA CYS A 112 0.95 -10.26 7.17
C CYS A 112 -0.22 -10.68 6.27
N CYS A 113 -1.42 -10.13 6.47
CA CYS A 113 -2.59 -10.45 5.63
C CYS A 113 -2.43 -10.01 4.17
N PHE A 114 -1.52 -9.08 3.89
CA PHE A 114 -1.21 -8.58 2.56
C PHE A 114 -0.02 -9.33 1.95
N CYS A 115 1.21 -8.98 2.31
CA CYS A 115 2.39 -9.56 1.66
C CYS A 115 2.71 -11.01 2.04
N GLU A 116 1.99 -11.59 3.00
CA GLU A 116 2.20 -12.95 3.52
C GLU A 116 3.59 -13.20 4.15
N SER A 117 4.37 -12.13 4.40
CA SER A 117 5.60 -12.24 5.17
C SER A 117 5.30 -12.68 6.60
N PHE A 118 6.13 -13.56 7.14
CA PHE A 118 6.01 -14.05 8.51
C PHE A 118 6.45 -12.99 9.53
N LEU A 119 5.62 -12.73 10.54
CA LEU A 119 5.81 -11.66 11.53
C LEU A 119 6.09 -12.19 12.94
N MET A 120 5.96 -13.50 13.17
CA MET A 120 6.12 -14.10 14.51
C MET A 120 7.53 -14.00 15.13
N PRO A 121 8.66 -14.13 14.39
CA PRO A 121 9.99 -14.15 15.01
C PRO A 121 10.43 -12.76 15.49
N THR A 122 9.87 -11.70 14.91
CA THR A 122 10.29 -10.31 15.13
C THR A 122 9.25 -9.48 15.88
N ALA A 123 8.08 -10.06 16.22
CA ALA A 123 6.94 -9.39 16.83
C ALA A 123 6.50 -8.08 16.11
N SER A 124 6.80 -7.95 14.82
CA SER A 124 6.71 -6.68 14.08
C SER A 124 5.34 -6.40 13.45
N GLY A 125 4.36 -7.28 13.67
CA GLY A 125 2.99 -7.08 13.17
C GLY A 125 2.12 -6.28 14.14
N HIS A 126 1.27 -5.42 13.58
CA HIS A 126 0.30 -4.61 14.32
C HIS A 126 -1.09 -4.69 13.69
N ILE A 127 -2.08 -4.20 14.42
CA ILE A 127 -3.45 -4.06 13.91
C ILE A 127 -3.57 -2.71 13.22
N SER A 128 -4.07 -2.73 12.00
CA SER A 128 -4.41 -1.55 11.19
C SER A 128 -5.81 -1.71 10.60
N HIS A 129 -6.20 -0.83 9.68
CA HIS A 129 -7.51 -0.81 9.06
C HIS A 129 -7.43 -1.12 7.56
N TYR A 130 -8.37 -1.91 7.06
CA TYR A 130 -8.58 -2.13 5.64
C TYR A 130 -9.09 -0.83 4.98
N ARG A 131 -10.24 -0.33 5.41
CA ARG A 131 -10.74 1.03 5.12
C ARG A 131 -10.08 1.99 6.09
N PRO A 132 -9.28 2.95 5.61
CA PRO A 132 -8.38 3.67 6.49
C PRO A 132 -9.15 4.71 7.30
N VAL A 133 -8.83 4.86 8.58
CA VAL A 133 -9.37 5.94 9.43
C VAL A 133 -8.70 7.30 9.16
N GLN A 134 -7.76 7.31 8.21
CA GLN A 134 -7.10 8.50 7.67
C GLN A 134 -7.00 8.36 6.15
N GLN A 135 -7.50 9.33 5.37
CA GLN A 135 -7.47 9.24 3.91
C GLN A 135 -6.20 9.89 3.35
N LEU A 136 -5.52 9.16 2.48
CA LEU A 136 -4.49 9.70 1.59
C LEU A 136 -4.93 9.36 0.16
N ASP A 137 -5.46 10.33 -0.56
CA ASP A 137 -5.78 10.10 -1.96
C ASP A 137 -4.51 10.02 -2.80
N LEU A 138 -4.48 9.05 -3.72
CA LEU A 138 -3.46 8.98 -4.76
C LEU A 138 -3.71 10.11 -5.77
N GLU A 139 -2.65 10.80 -6.17
CA GLU A 139 -2.68 11.53 -7.44
C GLU A 139 -2.74 10.50 -8.58
N GLY A 140 -3.95 10.25 -9.10
CA GLY A 140 -4.19 9.60 -10.39
C GLY A 140 -4.50 8.11 -10.37
N VAL A 141 -5.79 7.77 -10.40
CA VAL A 141 -6.45 6.95 -11.45
C VAL A 141 -7.91 7.43 -11.45
N GLU A 142 -8.28 8.25 -12.44
CA GLU A 142 -9.55 9.02 -12.53
C GLU A 142 -9.72 10.17 -11.52
N HIS A 143 -10.26 11.28 -12.05
CA HIS A 143 -10.24 12.61 -11.43
C HIS A 143 -11.17 12.74 -10.21
N THR A 144 -10.64 12.51 -9.01
CA THR A 144 -10.99 13.31 -7.82
C THR A 144 -9.71 13.63 -7.07
N LYS A 145 -9.36 14.91 -7.10
CA LYS A 145 -8.10 15.50 -6.63
C LYS A 145 -7.75 15.08 -5.21
N PRO A 146 -6.46 15.07 -4.85
CA PRO A 146 -6.03 14.83 -3.49
C PRO A 146 -6.45 16.01 -2.61
N ASN A 147 -7.52 15.82 -1.86
CA ASN A 147 -7.73 16.59 -0.65
C ASN A 147 -7.29 15.70 0.50
N SER A 148 -6.46 16.24 1.40
CA SER A 148 -6.24 15.61 2.70
C SER A 148 -7.52 15.78 3.53
N GLU A 149 -8.57 15.04 3.19
CA GLU A 149 -9.84 15.06 3.91
C GLU A 149 -9.73 14.14 5.12
N CYS A 150 -10.45 14.50 6.18
CA CYS A 150 -10.68 13.56 7.25
C CYS A 150 -11.33 12.31 6.66
N SER A 151 -10.90 11.13 7.12
CA SER A 151 -11.46 9.90 6.55
C SER A 151 -12.96 9.84 6.78
N PRO A 152 -13.76 9.51 5.75
CA PRO A 152 -15.18 9.28 5.93
C PRO A 152 -15.43 7.96 6.68
N TYR A 153 -14.43 7.07 6.79
CA TYR A 153 -14.56 5.74 7.39
C TYR A 153 -14.33 5.71 8.92
N PHE A 154 -14.45 6.85 9.62
CA PHE A 154 -14.23 6.90 11.08
C PHE A 154 -15.19 5.95 11.84
N SER A 155 -16.40 5.72 11.32
CA SER A 155 -17.37 4.76 11.89
C SER A 155 -16.85 3.31 11.90
N GLU A 156 -15.92 2.99 10.99
CA GLU A 156 -15.33 1.68 10.82
C GLU A 156 -14.08 1.47 11.69
N ALA A 157 -13.69 2.46 12.50
CA ALA A 157 -12.45 2.43 13.27
C ALA A 157 -12.36 1.29 14.28
N TYR A 158 -13.50 0.84 14.80
CA TYR A 158 -13.59 -0.21 15.82
C TYR A 158 -14.32 -1.47 15.32
N GLN A 159 -14.75 -1.51 14.05
CA GLN A 159 -15.40 -2.68 13.48
C GLN A 159 -14.35 -3.75 13.19
N GLN A 160 -14.49 -4.94 13.77
CA GLN A 160 -13.50 -6.01 13.63
C GLN A 160 -13.30 -6.41 12.16
N GLU A 161 -14.35 -6.38 11.34
CA GLU A 161 -14.31 -6.64 9.89
C GLU A 161 -13.41 -5.69 9.12
N ASN A 162 -13.16 -4.50 9.68
CA ASN A 162 -12.30 -3.50 9.10
C ASN A 162 -10.86 -3.57 9.64
N LEU A 163 -10.58 -4.39 10.65
CA LEU A 163 -9.25 -4.51 11.25
C LEU A 163 -8.43 -5.58 10.53
N VAL A 164 -7.13 -5.33 10.36
CA VAL A 164 -6.20 -6.24 9.67
C VAL A 164 -4.89 -6.39 10.43
N TYR A 165 -4.28 -7.60 10.41
CA TYR A 165 -2.95 -7.84 10.96
C TYR A 165 -1.89 -7.75 9.86
N VAL A 166 -1.03 -6.74 9.95
CA VAL A 166 -0.18 -6.27 8.84
C VAL A 166 1.23 -5.97 9.31
N CYS A 167 2.18 -5.96 8.37
CA CYS A 167 3.54 -5.48 8.60
C CYS A 167 3.65 -3.98 8.30
N SER A 168 4.65 -3.32 8.92
CA SER A 168 4.94 -1.90 8.69
C SER A 168 5.20 -1.56 7.22
N GLY A 169 5.84 -2.44 6.44
CA GLY A 169 6.08 -2.21 5.02
C GLY A 169 4.77 -2.10 4.22
N CYS A 170 3.81 -3.00 4.46
CA CYS A 170 2.52 -2.91 3.78
C CYS A 170 1.67 -1.75 4.29
N ASP A 171 1.67 -1.51 5.60
CA ASP A 171 0.78 -0.52 6.21
C ASP A 171 1.34 0.90 6.22
N VAL A 172 2.52 1.12 6.78
CA VAL A 172 3.06 2.48 6.98
C VAL A 172 3.68 3.01 5.69
N THR A 173 4.43 2.17 4.97
CA THR A 173 5.13 2.59 3.76
C THR A 173 4.19 2.64 2.56
N HIS A 174 3.51 1.54 2.23
CA HIS A 174 2.79 1.47 0.96
C HIS A 174 1.31 1.84 1.05
N LYS A 175 0.49 1.06 1.78
CA LYS A 175 -0.95 1.29 1.87
C LYS A 175 -1.25 2.63 2.51
N ALA A 176 -0.74 2.85 3.72
CA ALA A 176 -1.01 4.03 4.53
C ALA A 176 -2.53 4.34 4.55
N GLY A 177 -2.89 5.58 4.21
CA GLY A 177 -4.27 6.02 4.00
C GLY A 177 -4.81 5.82 2.58
N ARG A 178 -4.05 5.17 1.68
CA ARG A 178 -4.47 4.94 0.28
C ARG A 178 -5.56 3.88 0.26
N PHE A 179 -6.72 4.29 -0.25
CA PHE A 179 -7.87 3.41 -0.45
C PHE A 179 -8.52 3.74 -1.79
N PRO A 180 -7.98 3.17 -2.90
CA PRO A 180 -8.46 3.46 -4.24
C PRO A 180 -9.86 2.91 -4.45
N ILE A 181 -10.71 3.73 -5.06
CA ILE A 181 -12.11 3.44 -5.39
C ILE A 181 -12.34 3.74 -6.86
N ALA A 182 -13.32 3.08 -7.47
CA ALA A 182 -13.85 3.46 -8.77
C ALA A 182 -15.25 4.05 -8.60
N GLY A 183 -15.49 5.25 -9.15
CA GLY A 183 -16.77 5.95 -8.97
C GLY A 183 -16.89 6.67 -7.62
N GLU A 184 -18.08 6.68 -7.04
CA GLU A 184 -18.39 7.48 -5.84
C GLU A 184 -17.91 6.83 -4.54
N ARG A 185 -17.42 7.65 -3.60
CA ARG A 185 -16.97 7.25 -2.26
C ARG A 185 -18.11 7.31 -1.24
N PHE A 186 -18.04 6.49 -0.19
CA PHE A 186 -18.77 6.78 1.05
C PHE A 186 -18.43 8.21 1.57
N PRO A 187 -19.41 9.01 2.04
CA PRO A 187 -20.80 8.67 2.29
C PRO A 187 -21.79 8.95 1.13
N HIS A 188 -21.31 9.32 -0.06
CA HIS A 188 -22.21 9.55 -1.22
C HIS A 188 -22.93 8.27 -1.65
N VAL A 189 -22.29 7.12 -1.45
CA VAL A 189 -22.87 5.79 -1.63
C VAL A 189 -22.74 4.98 -0.34
N ALA A 190 -23.53 3.92 -0.21
CA ALA A 190 -23.41 2.99 0.90
C ALA A 190 -22.08 2.21 0.83
N LEU A 191 -21.53 1.80 1.98
CA LEU A 191 -20.29 1.01 2.05
C LEU A 191 -20.34 -0.29 1.23
N SER A 192 -21.52 -0.92 1.14
CA SER A 192 -21.74 -2.15 0.38
C SER A 192 -21.80 -1.95 -1.14
N THR A 193 -22.01 -0.71 -1.59
CA THR A 193 -22.10 -0.35 -3.01
C THR A 193 -20.86 0.38 -3.52
N GLU A 194 -19.99 0.83 -2.62
CA GLU A 194 -18.72 1.47 -2.97
C GLU A 194 -17.79 0.46 -3.66
N ASN A 195 -17.28 0.82 -4.84
CA ASN A 195 -16.42 -0.06 -5.62
C ASN A 195 -14.95 0.09 -5.19
N ALA A 196 -14.59 -0.58 -4.10
CA ALA A 196 -13.21 -0.62 -3.59
C ALA A 196 -12.28 -1.43 -4.50
N LEU A 197 -11.21 -0.79 -4.97
CA LEU A 197 -10.23 -1.45 -5.86
C LEU A 197 -9.16 -2.23 -5.09
N LEU A 198 -8.97 -1.92 -3.80
CA LEU A 198 -8.09 -2.70 -2.95
C LEU A 198 -8.76 -4.03 -2.57
N VAL A 199 -8.11 -5.16 -2.85
CA VAL A 199 -8.66 -6.49 -2.54
C VAL A 199 -8.72 -6.73 -1.02
N ASN A 200 -9.90 -7.11 -0.51
CA ASN A 200 -10.13 -7.41 0.90
C ASN A 200 -9.80 -8.89 1.20
N PRO A 201 -8.79 -9.19 2.05
CA PRO A 201 -8.39 -10.57 2.32
C PRO A 201 -9.44 -11.40 3.09
N TYR A 202 -10.47 -10.78 3.65
CA TYR A 202 -11.53 -11.46 4.41
C TYR A 202 -12.78 -11.78 3.60
N GLN A 203 -13.12 -10.90 2.65
CA GLN A 203 -14.38 -10.97 1.90
C GLN A 203 -14.19 -11.56 0.50
N GLU A 204 -12.96 -11.57 0.02
CA GLU A 204 -12.62 -11.92 -1.35
C GLU A 204 -11.49 -12.93 -1.35
N ASN A 205 -11.39 -13.73 -2.40
CA ASN A 205 -10.23 -14.58 -2.59
C ASN A 205 -9.16 -13.78 -3.34
N PRO A 206 -8.06 -13.35 -2.69
CA PRO A 206 -7.09 -12.49 -3.37
C PRO A 206 -6.31 -13.22 -4.46
N ARG A 207 -6.40 -14.54 -4.49
CA ARG A 207 -5.91 -15.37 -5.58
C ARG A 207 -6.64 -15.05 -6.90
N ASP A 208 -7.89 -14.63 -6.90
CA ASP A 208 -8.61 -14.33 -8.15
C ASP A 208 -8.06 -13.05 -8.82
N PHE A 209 -7.26 -12.27 -8.10
CA PHE A 209 -6.70 -11.00 -8.56
C PHE A 209 -5.17 -11.00 -8.65
N ILE A 210 -4.48 -11.71 -7.76
CA ILE A 210 -3.02 -11.63 -7.62
C ILE A 210 -2.40 -13.03 -7.52
N ARG A 211 -1.45 -13.30 -8.41
CA ARG A 211 -0.60 -14.50 -8.46
C ARG A 211 0.88 -14.10 -8.44
N PHE A 212 1.77 -15.08 -8.35
CA PHE A 212 3.21 -14.83 -8.33
C PHE A 212 3.95 -15.59 -9.44
N ASN A 213 4.94 -14.92 -10.02
CA ASN A 213 5.83 -15.51 -11.00
C ASN A 213 7.05 -16.10 -10.29
N LEU A 214 7.33 -17.38 -10.54
CA LEU A 214 8.38 -18.13 -9.88
C LEU A 214 9.79 -17.77 -10.38
N CYS A 215 9.89 -17.22 -11.58
CA CYS A 215 11.17 -16.88 -12.21
C CYS A 215 11.79 -15.63 -11.56
N ASN A 216 10.97 -14.65 -11.18
CA ASN A 216 11.42 -13.37 -10.65
C ASN A 216 10.83 -13.03 -9.26
N GLY A 217 9.91 -13.83 -8.72
CA GLY A 217 9.28 -13.59 -7.41
C GLY A 217 8.26 -12.44 -7.40
N HIS A 218 7.96 -11.85 -8.55
CA HIS A 218 7.03 -10.73 -8.67
C HIS A 218 5.58 -11.20 -8.54
N ALA A 219 4.77 -10.40 -7.88
CA ALA A 219 3.32 -10.46 -8.01
C ALA A 219 2.89 -9.92 -9.38
N TYR A 220 1.88 -10.53 -9.99
CA TYR A 220 1.28 -10.05 -11.23
C TYR A 220 -0.26 -10.05 -11.14
N PRO A 221 -0.93 -9.14 -11.88
CA PRO A 221 -2.39 -9.02 -11.88
C PRO A 221 -3.01 -10.20 -12.64
N PHE A 222 -3.48 -11.20 -11.91
CA PHE A 222 -4.06 -12.41 -12.49
C PHE A 222 -5.41 -12.14 -13.15
N ASP A 223 -6.21 -11.25 -12.58
CA ASP A 223 -7.48 -10.78 -13.18
C ASP A 223 -7.26 -10.16 -14.57
N GLN A 224 -6.18 -9.38 -14.73
CA GLN A 224 -5.80 -8.78 -16.00
C GLN A 224 -5.28 -9.83 -17.01
N ALA A 225 -4.48 -10.79 -16.55
CA ALA A 225 -4.05 -11.91 -17.39
C ALA A 225 -5.25 -12.73 -17.87
N CYS A 226 -6.22 -13.01 -16.99
CA CYS A 226 -7.44 -13.71 -17.35
C CYS A 226 -8.27 -12.94 -18.39
N ALA A 227 -8.45 -11.63 -18.21
CA ALA A 227 -9.13 -10.79 -19.19
C ALA A 227 -8.44 -10.83 -20.57
N PHE A 228 -7.11 -10.71 -20.60
CA PHE A 228 -6.33 -10.81 -21.83
C PHE A 228 -6.54 -12.15 -22.55
N TYR A 229 -6.44 -13.27 -21.83
CA TYR A 229 -6.57 -14.61 -22.42
C TYR A 229 -8.03 -14.95 -22.78
N ALA A 230 -9.01 -14.45 -22.04
CA ALA A 230 -10.42 -14.57 -22.39
C ALA A 230 -10.74 -13.81 -23.69
N ASP A 231 -10.16 -12.62 -23.88
CA ASP A 231 -10.38 -11.83 -25.08
C ASP A 231 -9.68 -12.40 -26.30
N THR A 232 -8.41 -12.77 -26.16
CA THR A 232 -7.54 -13.18 -27.28
C THR A 232 -7.64 -14.65 -27.63
N GLN A 233 -7.89 -15.51 -26.64
CA GLN A 233 -7.83 -16.97 -26.80
C GLN A 233 -9.09 -17.70 -26.30
N LYS A 234 -10.07 -16.97 -25.73
CA LYS A 234 -11.33 -17.53 -25.19
C LYS A 234 -11.12 -18.58 -24.10
N LEU A 235 -10.02 -18.44 -23.35
CA LEU A 235 -9.71 -19.32 -22.22
C LEU A 235 -10.56 -18.94 -21.00
N THR A 236 -10.94 -19.95 -20.21
CA THR A 236 -11.53 -19.73 -18.89
C THR A 236 -10.44 -19.41 -17.87
N GLU A 237 -10.80 -18.88 -16.70
CA GLU A 237 -9.86 -18.61 -15.62
C GLU A 237 -9.04 -19.86 -15.21
N GLN A 238 -9.68 -21.02 -15.16
CA GLN A 238 -9.02 -22.30 -14.85
C GLN A 238 -8.02 -22.71 -15.94
N ASP A 239 -8.37 -22.49 -17.21
CA ASP A 239 -7.45 -22.76 -18.32
C ASP A 239 -6.24 -21.83 -18.28
N VAL A 240 -6.45 -20.55 -17.92
CA VAL A 240 -5.37 -19.58 -17.73
C VAL A 240 -4.47 -19.99 -16.56
N GLU A 241 -5.03 -20.35 -15.41
CA GLU A 241 -4.24 -20.84 -14.28
C GLU A 241 -3.36 -22.04 -14.66
N ALA A 242 -3.95 -23.05 -15.33
CA ALA A 242 -3.23 -24.22 -15.80
C ALA A 242 -2.14 -23.87 -16.84
N LEU A 243 -2.43 -22.95 -17.77
CA LEU A 243 -1.49 -22.45 -18.75
C LEU A 243 -0.29 -21.77 -18.08
N LEU A 244 -0.53 -20.86 -17.14
CA LEU A 244 0.52 -20.08 -16.49
C LEU A 244 1.39 -20.95 -15.58
N TRP A 245 0.82 -21.96 -14.92
CA TRP A 245 1.61 -22.93 -14.16
C TRP A 245 2.49 -23.80 -15.06
N LYS A 246 1.99 -24.19 -16.23
CA LYS A 246 2.71 -25.01 -17.20
C LYS A 246 3.80 -24.24 -17.94
N THR A 247 3.52 -22.98 -18.27
CA THR A 247 4.36 -22.12 -19.12
C THR A 247 4.47 -20.73 -18.48
N PRO A 248 5.38 -20.51 -17.52
CA PRO A 248 5.53 -19.21 -16.86
C PRO A 248 5.88 -18.04 -17.80
N SER A 249 6.47 -18.31 -18.97
CA SER A 249 6.69 -17.28 -20.01
C SER A 249 5.38 -16.79 -20.67
N ALA A 250 4.25 -17.45 -20.43
CA ALA A 250 2.94 -16.96 -20.84
C ALA A 250 2.40 -15.85 -19.89
N ILE A 251 3.04 -15.61 -18.74
CA ILE A 251 2.62 -14.50 -17.87
C ILE A 251 3.00 -13.19 -18.55
N PRO A 252 2.04 -12.29 -18.88
CA PRO A 252 2.33 -11.06 -19.59
C PRO A 252 3.10 -10.04 -18.75
N ASN A 253 3.83 -9.14 -19.41
CA ASN A 253 4.52 -8.00 -18.80
C ASN A 253 5.48 -8.39 -17.66
N GLN A 254 6.22 -9.48 -17.86
CA GLN A 254 7.25 -9.98 -16.94
C GLN A 254 8.65 -9.72 -17.50
N VAL A 255 9.50 -9.15 -16.65
CA VAL A 255 10.91 -8.91 -16.89
C VAL A 255 11.76 -9.47 -15.74
N ASP A 256 13.05 -9.69 -16.00
CA ASP A 256 14.03 -10.01 -14.98
C ASP A 256 14.62 -8.74 -14.33
N GLU A 257 15.58 -8.93 -13.41
CA GLU A 257 16.25 -7.83 -12.71
C GLU A 257 17.03 -6.88 -13.66
N ALA A 258 17.44 -7.37 -14.84
CA ALA A 258 18.15 -6.59 -15.86
C ALA A 258 17.18 -5.91 -16.84
N GLY A 259 15.87 -6.10 -16.68
CA GLY A 259 14.84 -5.61 -17.60
C GLY A 259 14.70 -6.45 -18.86
N ALA A 260 15.34 -7.62 -18.94
CA ALA A 260 15.15 -8.53 -20.05
C ALA A 260 13.80 -9.25 -19.94
N LEU A 261 13.15 -9.45 -21.08
CA LEU A 261 11.81 -10.01 -21.13
C LEU A 261 11.82 -11.50 -20.74
N LEU A 262 11.04 -11.83 -19.70
CA LEU A 262 10.74 -13.22 -19.31
C LEU A 262 9.50 -13.75 -20.02
N THR A 263 8.58 -12.85 -20.36
CA THR A 263 7.41 -13.12 -21.19
C THR A 263 7.85 -13.60 -22.58
N ASP A 264 7.13 -14.55 -23.17
CA ASP A 264 7.29 -14.86 -24.57
C ASP A 264 7.04 -13.60 -25.42
N SER A 265 7.93 -13.32 -26.36
CA SER A 265 7.86 -12.11 -27.18
C SER A 265 6.54 -11.96 -27.96
N GLY A 266 5.92 -13.06 -28.39
CA GLY A 266 4.63 -13.04 -29.07
C GLY A 266 3.50 -12.71 -28.10
N VAL A 267 3.54 -13.27 -26.89
CA VAL A 267 2.61 -12.95 -25.80
C VAL A 267 2.71 -11.47 -25.41
N GLU A 268 3.92 -10.95 -25.23
CA GLU A 268 4.14 -9.54 -24.84
C GLU A 268 3.61 -8.56 -25.90
N GLN A 269 3.87 -8.83 -27.18
CA GLN A 269 3.35 -8.02 -28.27
C GLN A 269 1.82 -8.04 -28.32
N ALA A 270 1.22 -9.23 -28.18
CA ALA A 270 -0.23 -9.38 -28.15
C ALA A 270 -0.86 -8.68 -26.95
N PHE A 271 -0.24 -8.79 -25.77
CA PHE A 271 -0.70 -8.14 -24.54
C PHE A 271 -0.61 -6.61 -24.65
N THR A 272 0.50 -6.08 -25.12
CA THR A 272 0.67 -4.63 -25.35
C THR A 272 -0.35 -4.09 -26.35
N PHE A 273 -0.66 -4.86 -27.40
CA PHE A 273 -1.70 -4.49 -28.36
C PHE A 273 -3.10 -4.51 -27.70
N TRP A 274 -3.41 -5.56 -26.94
CA TRP A 274 -4.68 -5.69 -26.23
C TRP A 274 -4.89 -4.56 -25.19
N LEU A 275 -3.85 -4.17 -24.45
CA LEU A 275 -3.89 -3.05 -23.50
C LEU A 275 -4.24 -1.69 -24.14
N LYS A 276 -3.98 -1.54 -25.45
CA LYS A 276 -4.33 -0.32 -26.19
C LYS A 276 -5.74 -0.36 -26.79
N SER A 277 -6.42 -1.50 -26.72
CA SER A 277 -7.77 -1.67 -27.26
C SER A 277 -8.85 -1.07 -26.35
N GLU A 278 -9.99 -0.66 -26.92
CA GLU A 278 -11.13 -0.15 -26.12
C GLU A 278 -11.68 -1.19 -25.14
N ALA A 279 -11.47 -2.48 -25.39
CA ALA A 279 -11.94 -3.56 -24.52
C ALA A 279 -11.20 -3.57 -23.17
N SER A 280 -9.87 -3.34 -23.18
CA SER A 280 -9.07 -3.30 -21.95
C SER A 280 -9.21 -1.99 -21.18
N GLN A 281 -9.47 -0.87 -21.87
CA GLN A 281 -9.66 0.44 -21.24
C GLN A 281 -10.90 0.52 -20.34
N ARG A 282 -11.86 -0.39 -20.49
CA ARG A 282 -13.08 -0.44 -19.66
C ARG A 282 -12.91 -1.23 -18.36
N GLN A 283 -11.79 -1.93 -18.17
CA GLN A 283 -11.61 -2.86 -17.05
C GLN A 283 -10.42 -2.43 -16.18
N SER A 284 -10.73 -1.81 -15.04
CA SER A 284 -9.72 -1.57 -14.00
C SER A 284 -9.34 -2.90 -13.35
N SER A 285 -8.06 -3.29 -13.45
CA SER A 285 -7.54 -4.47 -12.75
C SER A 285 -7.35 -4.15 -11.27
N ARG A 286 -8.15 -4.79 -10.42
CA ARG A 286 -8.02 -4.69 -8.96
C ARG A 286 -6.74 -5.36 -8.49
N GLY A 287 -6.29 -6.40 -9.19
CA GLY A 287 -4.98 -7.00 -8.98
C GLY A 287 -3.84 -6.00 -9.15
N ALA A 288 -3.85 -5.24 -10.25
CA ALA A 288 -2.81 -4.25 -10.55
C ALA A 288 -2.82 -3.11 -9.53
N VAL A 289 -4.00 -2.56 -9.22
CA VAL A 289 -4.17 -1.50 -8.22
C VAL A 289 -3.70 -1.97 -6.84
N THR A 290 -4.02 -3.20 -6.45
CA THR A 290 -3.62 -3.78 -5.16
C THR A 290 -2.11 -4.03 -5.09
N ILE A 291 -1.49 -4.55 -6.15
CA ILE A 291 -0.02 -4.75 -6.23
C ILE A 291 0.72 -3.43 -6.01
N VAL A 292 0.29 -2.37 -6.70
CA VAL A 292 0.88 -1.03 -6.58
C VAL A 292 0.62 -0.43 -5.19
N THR A 293 -0.63 -0.45 -4.74
CA THR A 293 -1.03 0.18 -3.47
C THR A 293 -0.32 -0.44 -2.27
N LEU A 294 -0.11 -1.76 -2.26
CA LEU A 294 0.54 -2.48 -1.17
C LEU A 294 2.06 -2.64 -1.37
N GLY A 295 2.60 -2.16 -2.49
CA GLY A 295 4.01 -2.32 -2.86
C GLY A 295 4.43 -3.80 -2.86
N LEU A 296 3.65 -4.67 -3.50
CA LEU A 296 3.91 -6.11 -3.49
C LEU A 296 5.15 -6.51 -4.29
N ASN A 297 5.68 -5.62 -5.14
CA ASN A 297 6.87 -5.84 -5.97
C ASN A 297 8.06 -4.97 -5.55
N ARG A 298 8.07 -4.47 -4.32
CA ARG A 298 9.26 -3.81 -3.76
C ARG A 298 10.43 -4.80 -3.65
N SER A 299 11.65 -4.29 -3.85
CA SER A 299 12.85 -5.13 -4.00
C SER A 299 13.12 -6.04 -2.80
N ASP A 300 12.97 -5.55 -1.57
CA ASP A 300 13.15 -6.34 -0.34
C ASP A 300 12.19 -7.53 -0.26
N LEU A 301 10.93 -7.32 -0.64
CA LEU A 301 9.91 -8.36 -0.62
C LEU A 301 10.12 -9.39 -1.72
N VAL A 302 10.48 -8.96 -2.92
CA VAL A 302 10.80 -9.83 -4.06
C VAL A 302 11.99 -10.72 -3.71
N LEU A 303 13.07 -10.15 -3.17
CA LEU A 303 14.25 -10.90 -2.73
C LEU A 303 13.91 -11.93 -1.66
N ALA A 304 13.10 -11.55 -0.67
CA ALA A 304 12.67 -12.47 0.38
C ALA A 304 11.88 -13.65 -0.20
N ARG A 305 10.98 -13.41 -1.16
CA ARG A 305 10.23 -14.46 -1.87
C ARG A 305 11.14 -15.39 -2.66
N LEU A 306 12.10 -14.86 -3.40
CA LEU A 306 13.08 -15.65 -4.16
C LEU A 306 13.91 -16.56 -3.24
N MET A 307 14.35 -16.06 -2.09
CA MET A 307 15.04 -16.87 -1.08
C MET A 307 14.15 -18.00 -0.56
N THR A 308 12.88 -17.70 -0.27
CA THR A 308 11.91 -18.71 0.19
C THR A 308 11.61 -19.75 -0.89
N LEU A 309 11.46 -19.36 -2.16
CA LEU A 309 11.29 -20.30 -3.27
C LEU A 309 12.44 -21.28 -3.38
N LYS A 310 13.68 -20.80 -3.21
CA LYS A 310 14.87 -21.66 -3.23
C LYS A 310 14.84 -22.71 -2.12
N GLN A 311 14.34 -22.34 -0.94
CA GLN A 311 14.14 -23.27 0.17
C GLN A 311 13.06 -24.30 -0.18
N TYR A 312 11.88 -23.86 -0.63
CA TYR A 312 10.79 -24.76 -1.02
C TYR A 312 11.17 -25.72 -2.14
N HIS A 313 11.97 -25.26 -3.10
CA HIS A 313 12.43 -26.10 -4.20
C HIS A 313 13.37 -27.21 -3.72
N ASN A 314 14.27 -26.91 -2.78
CA ASN A 314 15.13 -27.93 -2.17
C ASN A 314 14.28 -28.97 -1.43
N ASP A 315 13.31 -28.52 -0.62
CA ASP A 315 12.40 -29.41 0.10
C ASP A 315 11.57 -30.27 -0.87
N PHE A 316 11.08 -29.68 -1.96
CA PHE A 316 10.34 -30.38 -3.01
C PHE A 316 11.17 -31.48 -3.68
N ILE A 317 12.44 -31.20 -4.02
CA ILE A 317 13.35 -32.20 -4.60
C ILE A 317 13.61 -33.33 -3.60
N THR A 318 13.91 -33.00 -2.34
CA THR A 318 14.21 -33.98 -1.30
C THR A 318 13.02 -34.89 -1.00
N HIS A 319 11.80 -34.34 -1.05
CA HIS A 319 10.57 -35.06 -0.72
C HIS A 319 9.71 -35.44 -1.92
N LYS A 320 10.28 -35.44 -3.14
CA LYS A 320 9.57 -35.70 -4.41
C LYS A 320 8.70 -36.96 -4.40
N ALA A 321 9.11 -38.01 -3.67
CA ALA A 321 8.36 -39.26 -3.54
C ALA A 321 7.15 -39.17 -2.58
N ALA A 322 7.17 -38.24 -1.61
CA ALA A 322 6.09 -38.03 -0.64
C ALA A 322 5.08 -36.96 -1.10
N LEU A 323 5.50 -35.99 -1.92
CA LEU A 323 4.70 -34.88 -2.45
C LEU A 323 3.95 -35.21 -3.75
N ALA A 324 3.75 -36.50 -4.05
CA ALA A 324 2.91 -36.95 -5.17
C ALA A 324 1.42 -36.62 -4.95
N GLN A 325 1.03 -36.24 -3.72
CA GLN A 325 -0.28 -35.69 -3.43
C GLN A 325 -0.22 -34.15 -3.39
N PRO A 326 -1.31 -33.46 -3.79
CA PRO A 326 -1.40 -32.01 -3.63
C PRO A 326 -1.13 -31.64 -2.18
N LEU A 327 -0.31 -30.61 -1.94
CA LEU A 327 -0.16 -30.07 -0.58
C LEU A 327 -1.53 -29.61 -0.09
N MET A 328 -1.92 -30.06 1.10
CA MET A 328 -3.19 -29.66 1.66
C MET A 328 -3.08 -28.19 2.11
N PRO A 329 -4.16 -27.39 2.01
CA PRO A 329 -4.17 -26.00 2.48
C PRO A 329 -3.68 -25.85 3.93
N GLU A 330 -3.91 -26.87 4.76
CA GLU A 330 -3.48 -26.95 6.16
C GLU A 330 -1.95 -27.01 6.32
N ASP A 331 -1.25 -27.67 5.39
CA ASP A 331 0.21 -27.79 5.40
C ASP A 331 0.89 -26.45 5.04
N ILE A 332 0.21 -25.64 4.24
CA ILE A 332 0.68 -24.35 3.73
C ILE A 332 0.34 -23.21 4.69
N ALA A 333 -0.60 -23.41 5.61
CA ALA A 333 -1.19 -22.30 6.34
C ALA A 333 -0.16 -21.56 7.23
N THR A 334 0.90 -22.25 7.70
CA THR A 334 1.91 -21.73 8.62
C THR A 334 3.15 -21.13 7.94
N ILE A 335 3.26 -21.24 6.61
CA ILE A 335 4.47 -20.82 5.89
C ILE A 335 4.37 -19.35 5.44
N ALA A 336 5.51 -18.68 5.27
CA ALA A 336 5.55 -17.36 4.64
C ALA A 336 5.21 -17.47 3.15
N TYR A 337 4.60 -16.44 2.56
CA TYR A 337 4.35 -16.40 1.11
C TYR A 337 3.53 -17.59 0.59
N ARG A 338 2.48 -17.94 1.32
CA ARG A 338 1.59 -19.09 1.08
C ARG A 338 1.07 -19.16 -0.35
N SER A 339 0.63 -18.04 -0.88
CA SER A 339 0.10 -17.97 -2.24
C SER A 339 1.20 -18.18 -3.30
N LEU A 340 2.43 -17.74 -3.02
CA LEU A 340 3.58 -18.02 -3.88
C LEU A 340 3.95 -19.51 -3.82
N ALA A 341 3.91 -20.12 -2.63
CA ALA A 341 4.19 -21.54 -2.45
C ALA A 341 3.20 -22.40 -3.25
N LEU A 342 1.90 -22.08 -3.22
CA LEU A 342 0.88 -22.75 -4.04
C LEU A 342 1.23 -22.70 -5.53
N ASP A 343 1.58 -21.51 -6.05
CA ASP A 343 1.97 -21.35 -7.46
C ASP A 343 3.24 -22.17 -7.76
N ALA A 344 4.20 -22.19 -6.83
CA ALA A 344 5.45 -22.93 -6.97
C ALA A 344 5.24 -24.44 -7.09
N PHE A 345 4.50 -25.02 -6.14
CA PHE A 345 4.26 -26.46 -6.10
C PHE A 345 3.42 -26.91 -7.31
N ALA A 346 2.40 -26.15 -7.70
CA ALA A 346 1.60 -26.47 -8.87
C ALA A 346 2.44 -26.47 -10.17
N THR A 347 3.29 -25.45 -10.36
CA THR A 347 4.22 -25.42 -11.50
C THR A 347 5.20 -26.59 -11.47
N TRP A 348 5.84 -26.88 -10.34
CA TRP A 348 6.81 -27.97 -10.27
C TRP A 348 6.18 -29.34 -10.49
N GLN A 349 4.96 -29.57 -10.00
CA GLN A 349 4.19 -30.79 -10.28
C GLN A 349 3.84 -30.89 -11.77
N SER A 350 3.39 -29.80 -12.41
CA SER A 350 3.10 -29.77 -13.84
C SER A 350 4.33 -30.07 -14.70
N ILE A 351 5.49 -29.56 -14.32
CA ILE A 351 6.77 -29.85 -14.98
C ILE A 351 7.18 -31.32 -14.76
N ALA A 352 7.10 -31.81 -13.51
CA ALA A 352 7.50 -33.18 -13.16
C ALA A 352 6.66 -34.25 -13.86
N ASN A 353 5.36 -33.99 -14.08
CA ASN A 353 4.45 -34.91 -14.77
C ASN A 353 4.63 -34.91 -16.30
N GLY A 354 5.63 -34.22 -16.84
CA GLY A 354 5.89 -34.15 -18.28
C GLY A 354 4.84 -33.34 -19.06
N THR A 355 3.95 -32.64 -18.35
CA THR A 355 2.98 -31.73 -18.94
C THR A 355 3.55 -30.33 -19.17
N GLY A 356 4.68 -29.96 -18.55
CA GLY A 356 5.41 -28.70 -18.77
C GLY A 356 6.37 -28.71 -19.95
N SER A 357 6.40 -27.65 -20.75
CA SER A 357 7.48 -27.45 -21.74
C SER A 357 8.77 -27.07 -21.01
N ASN A 358 9.88 -27.72 -21.35
CA ASN A 358 11.21 -27.44 -20.79
C ASN A 358 11.47 -25.92 -20.74
N LEU A 359 11.67 -25.39 -19.52
CA LEU A 359 12.26 -24.07 -19.30
C LEU A 359 13.55 -24.00 -20.13
N ALA A 360 13.56 -23.10 -21.12
CA ALA A 360 14.58 -23.05 -22.14
C ALA A 360 15.97 -22.80 -21.55
N ASN A 361 16.87 -23.77 -21.75
CA ASN A 361 18.30 -23.55 -21.81
C ASN A 361 18.60 -22.61 -22.99
N ASN A 362 18.70 -21.30 -22.73
CA ASN A 362 19.30 -20.36 -23.68
C ASN A 362 20.80 -20.23 -23.39
N GLU A 363 21.56 -21.29 -23.66
CA GLU A 363 22.99 -21.15 -23.95
C GLU A 363 23.13 -21.02 -25.48
N GLY A 364 23.41 -19.80 -25.92
CA GLY A 364 23.67 -19.49 -27.33
C GLY A 364 24.87 -20.28 -27.85
N THR A 365 24.61 -21.34 -28.60
CA THR A 365 25.64 -21.99 -29.41
C THR A 365 25.74 -21.27 -30.75
N ASN A 366 26.69 -20.35 -30.82
CA ASN A 366 27.25 -19.85 -32.06
C ASN A 366 27.98 -21.02 -32.75
N LYS A 367 27.33 -21.69 -33.71
CA LYS A 367 28.01 -22.61 -34.64
C LYS A 367 27.95 -22.04 -36.05
N GLY A 368 28.97 -21.23 -36.35
CA GLY A 368 29.39 -20.95 -37.70
C GLY A 368 29.78 -22.25 -38.42
N THR A 369 29.29 -22.38 -39.63
CA THR A 369 29.61 -23.38 -40.64
C THR A 369 31.11 -23.49 -40.88
N ASN A 370 31.67 -24.71 -40.81
CA ASN A 370 32.83 -25.06 -41.62
C ASN A 370 32.77 -26.53 -42.04
N LYS A 371 32.83 -26.73 -43.36
CA LYS A 371 32.98 -28.01 -44.06
C LYS A 371 34.40 -28.57 -43.82
N GLY A 372 34.51 -29.87 -43.59
CA GLY A 372 35.80 -30.57 -43.59
C GLY A 372 35.64 -32.07 -43.36
N THR A 373 36.06 -32.85 -44.35
CA THR A 373 35.93 -34.29 -44.52
C THR A 373 37.00 -35.08 -43.73
N ASN A 374 36.64 -36.24 -43.15
CA ASN A 374 37.33 -37.57 -43.21
C ASN A 374 37.32 -38.41 -41.91
N ILE A 375 36.73 -39.61 -42.05
CA ILE A 375 37.23 -40.97 -41.74
C ILE A 375 37.99 -41.23 -40.41
N GLY A 376 37.51 -42.20 -39.63
CA GLY A 376 38.37 -43.05 -38.77
C GLY A 376 37.74 -43.61 -37.49
N THR A 377 37.48 -44.92 -37.49
CA THR A 377 37.22 -45.87 -36.38
C THR A 377 38.04 -45.68 -35.09
N ASN A 378 37.43 -45.82 -33.90
CA ASN A 378 37.55 -47.01 -33.02
C ASN A 378 36.85 -46.88 -31.64
N ILE A 379 36.61 -48.07 -31.10
CA ILE A 379 35.91 -48.51 -29.88
C ILE A 379 36.57 -48.02 -28.58
N GLY A 380 35.76 -47.72 -27.55
CA GLY A 380 36.18 -47.59 -26.15
C GLY A 380 35.00 -47.43 -25.20
N ALA A 381 34.81 -48.40 -24.31
CA ALA A 381 33.83 -48.39 -23.23
C ALA A 381 34.30 -47.50 -22.05
N SER A 382 33.39 -46.75 -21.43
CA SER A 382 33.40 -46.33 -20.01
C SER A 382 32.09 -45.57 -19.75
N GLU A 383 31.22 -46.09 -18.90
CA GLU A 383 31.05 -45.76 -17.47
C GLU A 383 30.10 -44.59 -17.21
N ASP A 384 29.23 -44.85 -16.23
CA ASP A 384 28.15 -44.04 -15.70
C ASP A 384 28.55 -42.57 -15.49
N THR A 385 27.76 -41.65 -16.06
CA THR A 385 27.81 -40.24 -15.69
C THR A 385 26.41 -39.67 -15.41
N ASN A 386 26.26 -39.35 -14.13
CA ASN A 386 25.22 -38.57 -13.46
C ASN A 386 24.44 -37.57 -14.31
N VAL A 387 23.12 -37.80 -14.42
CA VAL A 387 22.12 -36.79 -14.76
C VAL A 387 21.72 -36.04 -13.48
N ALA A 388 22.62 -35.18 -12.99
CA ALA A 388 22.35 -34.30 -11.86
C ALA A 388 23.20 -33.03 -12.01
N ASN A 389 22.94 -32.24 -13.06
CA ASN A 389 23.40 -30.85 -13.16
C ASN A 389 22.73 -30.18 -14.36
N SER A 390 21.59 -29.54 -14.12
CA SER A 390 21.04 -28.52 -15.03
C SER A 390 20.34 -27.45 -14.20
N LEU A 391 21.13 -26.51 -13.68
CA LEU A 391 20.70 -25.15 -13.36
C LEU A 391 21.94 -24.26 -13.16
N PRO A 392 22.44 -23.59 -14.23
CA PRO A 392 23.27 -22.41 -14.10
C PRO A 392 22.40 -21.17 -14.36
N LEU A 393 21.63 -20.71 -13.36
CA LEU A 393 21.15 -19.33 -13.36
C LEU A 393 20.82 -18.78 -11.95
N MET A 394 20.43 -19.62 -10.99
CA MET A 394 20.01 -19.15 -9.65
C MET A 394 21.13 -19.06 -8.59
N ALA A 395 22.35 -19.54 -8.89
CA ALA A 395 23.46 -19.51 -7.95
C ALA A 395 24.32 -18.23 -8.07
N ASN A 396 24.43 -17.65 -9.27
CA ASN A 396 25.28 -16.48 -9.53
C ASN A 396 24.62 -15.14 -9.16
N THR A 397 23.28 -15.08 -9.13
CA THR A 397 22.55 -13.85 -8.76
C THR A 397 22.69 -13.52 -7.27
N VAL A 398 22.67 -14.54 -6.39
CA VAL A 398 22.68 -14.35 -4.92
C VAL A 398 24.04 -13.85 -4.40
N LEU A 399 25.15 -14.17 -5.06
CA LEU A 399 26.48 -13.64 -4.70
C LEU A 399 26.69 -12.20 -5.20
N LYS A 400 26.06 -11.79 -6.33
CA LYS A 400 26.10 -10.41 -6.81
C LYS A 400 25.18 -9.46 -6.01
N LEU A 401 24.06 -9.96 -5.51
CA LEU A 401 23.10 -9.17 -4.71
C LEU A 401 23.67 -8.66 -3.38
N ARG A 402 24.71 -9.30 -2.83
CA ARG A 402 25.38 -8.83 -1.59
C ARG A 402 26.44 -7.75 -1.84
N GLU A 403 26.95 -7.64 -3.07
CA GLU A 403 27.95 -6.63 -3.45
C GLU A 403 27.34 -5.42 -4.17
N GLN A 404 26.19 -5.56 -4.83
CA GLN A 404 25.52 -4.47 -5.56
C GLN A 404 24.53 -3.64 -4.71
N ALA A 405 24.14 -4.10 -3.52
CA ALA A 405 23.33 -3.32 -2.58
C ALA A 405 24.05 -2.03 -2.08
N ASN A 406 25.32 -1.83 -2.41
CA ASN A 406 26.09 -0.64 -2.04
C ASN A 406 26.33 0.36 -3.18
N ASN A 407 25.93 0.10 -4.42
CA ASN A 407 26.21 1.02 -5.53
C ASN A 407 25.24 0.85 -6.70
N THR A 408 24.07 1.50 -6.62
CA THR A 408 23.35 2.17 -7.74
C THR A 408 21.96 2.59 -7.26
N VAL A 409 21.77 3.89 -7.01
CA VAL A 409 20.44 4.51 -6.83
C VAL A 409 20.28 5.51 -7.97
N GLU A 410 19.55 5.12 -9.01
CA GLU A 410 18.89 6.06 -9.91
C GLU A 410 17.37 5.88 -9.75
N ASN A 411 16.74 6.99 -9.38
CA ASN A 411 15.37 7.18 -8.88
C ASN A 411 14.27 6.38 -9.58
N PRO A 412 13.55 5.53 -8.83
CA PRO A 412 12.10 5.44 -8.92
C PRO A 412 11.49 6.37 -7.85
N GLU A 413 10.75 7.36 -8.31
CA GLU A 413 9.76 8.19 -7.58
C GLU A 413 9.94 8.33 -6.05
N LEU A 414 10.30 9.54 -5.64
CA LEU A 414 10.51 10.02 -4.26
C LEU A 414 9.20 10.09 -3.45
N ASP A 415 8.34 9.08 -3.58
CA ASP A 415 7.08 8.94 -2.88
C ASP A 415 7.30 8.00 -1.69
N ILE A 416 7.08 8.53 -0.49
CA ILE A 416 7.10 7.87 0.83
C ILE A 416 8.46 7.93 1.57
N LEU A 417 8.74 9.07 2.19
CA LEU A 417 9.68 9.14 3.33
C LEU A 417 9.06 9.72 4.61
N LEU A 418 7.83 10.25 4.54
CA LEU A 418 7.18 10.88 5.69
C LEU A 418 6.07 9.99 6.26
N PRO A 419 6.01 9.79 7.59
CA PRO A 419 4.93 9.05 8.23
C PRO A 419 3.56 9.64 7.92
N SER A 420 2.55 8.79 7.81
CA SER A 420 1.18 9.20 7.49
C SER A 420 0.59 10.15 8.54
N TRP A 421 0.83 9.89 9.84
CA TRP A 421 0.38 10.79 10.91
C TRP A 421 0.92 12.22 10.72
N PHE A 422 2.17 12.35 10.28
CA PHE A 422 2.82 13.64 10.08
C PHE A 422 2.20 14.40 8.90
N ARG A 423 1.98 13.70 7.78
CA ARG A 423 1.41 14.31 6.57
C ARG A 423 -0.02 14.82 6.77
N CYS A 424 -0.85 14.11 7.55
CA CYS A 424 -2.23 14.53 7.77
C CYS A 424 -2.42 15.56 8.87
N CYS A 425 -1.44 15.72 9.76
CA CYS A 425 -1.49 16.80 10.73
C CYS A 425 -1.00 18.13 10.15
N LEU A 426 -0.35 18.16 8.98
CA LEU A 426 0.19 19.40 8.41
C LEU A 426 -0.71 20.00 7.33
N SER A 427 -0.82 21.33 7.34
CA SER A 427 -1.53 22.08 6.30
C SER A 427 -0.90 23.46 6.10
N TYR A 428 -1.16 24.05 4.94
CA TYR A 428 -0.93 25.48 4.76
C TYR A 428 -2.12 26.27 5.28
N LEU A 429 -1.84 27.37 5.98
CA LEU A 429 -2.83 28.34 6.40
C LEU A 429 -2.62 29.64 5.62
N VAL A 430 -3.71 30.23 5.12
CA VAL A 430 -3.73 31.57 4.54
C VAL A 430 -4.80 32.39 5.25
N LEU A 431 -4.37 33.46 5.91
CA LEU A 431 -5.28 34.45 6.50
C LEU A 431 -5.85 35.39 5.44
N GLU A 432 -6.99 36.02 5.71
CA GLU A 432 -7.60 37.04 4.86
C GLU A 432 -6.61 38.17 4.51
N SER A 433 -5.78 38.57 5.48
CA SER A 433 -4.71 39.55 5.30
C SER A 433 -3.54 39.07 4.43
N GLU A 434 -3.42 37.77 4.19
CA GLU A 434 -2.30 37.12 3.48
C GLU A 434 -2.67 36.66 2.05
N LEU A 435 -3.90 36.92 1.57
CA LEU A 435 -4.40 36.37 0.29
C LEU A 435 -3.54 36.75 -0.94
N GLN A 436 -2.93 37.93 -0.92
CA GLN A 436 -2.06 38.43 -2.00
C GLN A 436 -0.59 38.02 -1.84
N GLN A 437 -0.22 37.35 -0.74
CA GLN A 437 1.16 36.94 -0.48
C GLN A 437 1.55 35.78 -1.41
N THR A 438 2.73 35.84 -2.02
CA THR A 438 3.22 34.79 -2.94
C THR A 438 4.54 34.16 -2.52
N GLY A 439 5.37 34.83 -1.71
CA GLY A 439 6.72 34.34 -1.35
C GLY A 439 6.78 33.35 -0.17
N LYS A 440 5.68 33.18 0.58
CA LYS A 440 5.59 32.23 1.68
C LYS A 440 4.15 31.81 1.97
N ARG A 441 4.00 30.68 2.65
CA ARG A 441 2.73 30.20 3.23
C ARG A 441 2.97 29.77 4.66
N ARG A 442 2.06 30.14 5.58
CA ARG A 442 2.14 29.68 6.96
C ARG A 442 1.90 28.16 6.98
N LEU A 443 2.72 27.46 7.74
CA LEU A 443 2.64 26.02 7.92
C LEU A 443 2.12 25.74 9.31
N VAL A 444 1.15 24.85 9.42
CA VAL A 444 0.46 24.61 10.66
C VAL A 444 0.28 23.13 10.93
N PHE A 445 0.30 22.74 12.21
CA PHE A 445 0.16 21.35 12.65
C PHE A 445 -1.15 21.18 13.40
N LEU A 446 -2.20 20.76 12.70
CA LEU A 446 -3.57 20.64 13.19
C LEU A 446 -3.64 19.81 14.49
N CYS A 447 -3.75 20.51 15.63
CA CYS A 447 -3.93 19.95 16.97
C CYS A 447 -4.58 20.98 17.92
N ASN A 448 -4.99 20.53 19.10
CA ASN A 448 -5.58 21.40 20.13
C ASN A 448 -4.62 22.39 20.79
N GLN A 449 -3.30 22.16 20.71
CA GLN A 449 -2.29 23.06 21.28
C GLN A 449 -1.95 24.21 20.35
N ASP A 450 -2.47 24.19 19.12
CA ASP A 450 -2.30 25.27 18.18
C ASP A 450 -2.83 26.58 18.75
N ARG A 451 -2.05 27.64 18.52
CA ARG A 451 -2.57 28.99 18.70
C ARG A 451 -3.49 29.25 17.52
N LEU A 452 -4.76 29.47 17.84
CA LEU A 452 -5.81 30.06 17.02
C LEU A 452 -5.36 30.46 15.62
N TYR A 453 -5.98 29.85 14.62
CA TYR A 453 -5.79 30.23 13.23
C TYR A 453 -6.58 31.50 12.95
N GLY A 454 -5.94 32.64 13.23
CA GLY A 454 -6.50 33.99 13.23
C GLY A 454 -6.12 34.70 14.53
N GLU A 455 -5.50 35.88 14.44
CA GLU A 455 -5.10 36.64 15.66
C GLU A 455 -6.31 37.19 16.43
N THR A 456 -7.49 37.20 15.81
CA THR A 456 -8.75 37.71 16.34
C THR A 456 -9.90 36.77 15.95
N ASP A 457 -10.99 36.78 16.73
CA ASP A 457 -12.22 36.00 16.48
C ASP A 457 -12.91 36.33 15.13
N THR A 458 -12.40 37.30 14.37
CA THR A 458 -13.01 37.87 13.17
C THR A 458 -12.22 37.66 11.87
N GLU A 459 -10.93 37.28 11.95
CA GLU A 459 -10.11 37.13 10.75
C GLU A 459 -10.40 35.77 10.08
N LYS A 460 -10.89 35.81 8.84
CA LYS A 460 -11.17 34.58 8.08
C LYS A 460 -9.86 33.92 7.68
N CYS A 461 -9.85 32.59 7.64
CA CYS A 461 -8.73 31.83 7.14
C CYS A 461 -9.15 30.67 6.24
N ILE A 462 -8.24 30.25 5.38
CA ILE A 462 -8.42 29.12 4.46
C ILE A 462 -7.24 28.16 4.65
N PHE A 463 -7.55 26.88 4.76
CA PHE A 463 -6.54 25.82 4.78
C PHE A 463 -6.37 25.25 3.38
N LEU A 464 -5.11 25.10 2.97
CA LEU A 464 -4.74 24.46 1.71
C LEU A 464 -3.94 23.19 2.00
N SER A 465 -4.17 22.15 1.20
CA SER A 465 -3.39 20.93 1.27
C SER A 465 -1.95 21.16 0.80
N ILE A 466 -1.01 20.42 1.39
CA ILE A 466 0.39 20.44 0.98
C ILE A 466 0.55 19.52 -0.23
N LYS A 467 1.13 20.03 -1.31
CA LYS A 467 1.46 19.21 -2.50
C LYS A 467 2.80 18.54 -2.24
N TRP A 468 2.79 17.42 -1.51
CA TRP A 468 4.00 16.77 -1.02
C TRP A 468 5.07 16.58 -2.09
N GLN A 469 4.72 16.10 -3.30
CA GLN A 469 5.70 15.93 -4.38
C GLN A 469 6.39 17.24 -4.80
N ARG A 470 5.64 18.36 -4.84
CA ARG A 470 6.15 19.68 -5.23
C ARG A 470 6.81 20.42 -4.07
N ASP A 471 6.30 20.25 -2.87
CA ASP A 471 6.60 21.12 -1.74
C ASP A 471 7.59 20.48 -0.75
N LEU A 472 7.87 19.18 -0.85
CA LEU A 472 8.75 18.42 0.08
C LEU A 472 10.15 19.04 0.25
N HIS A 473 10.71 19.60 -0.83
CA HIS A 473 12.07 20.17 -0.83
C HIS A 473 12.11 21.64 -0.41
N LYS A 474 10.95 22.27 -0.13
CA LYS A 474 10.91 23.68 0.26
C LYS A 474 11.44 23.85 1.69
N VAL A 475 12.07 25.00 1.92
CA VAL A 475 12.65 25.36 3.21
C VAL A 475 11.53 25.76 4.17
N ILE A 476 11.52 25.14 5.35
CA ILE A 476 10.65 25.50 6.46
C ILE A 476 11.43 26.45 7.36
N LYS A 477 10.82 27.60 7.69
CA LYS A 477 11.36 28.57 8.64
C LYS A 477 10.56 28.48 9.92
N VAL A 478 11.25 28.38 11.04
CA VAL A 478 10.67 28.37 12.38
C VAL A 478 11.18 29.59 13.14
N ARG A 479 10.28 30.52 13.44
CA ARG A 479 10.57 31.72 14.22
C ARG A 479 10.12 31.55 15.66
N SER A 480 11.11 31.50 16.54
CA SER A 480 10.94 31.62 17.98
C SER A 480 11.03 33.08 18.44
N LYS A 481 10.82 33.32 19.74
CA LYS A 481 10.95 34.67 20.33
C LYS A 481 12.33 35.32 20.14
N ARG A 482 13.39 34.52 19.97
CA ARG A 482 14.78 35.03 19.93
C ARG A 482 15.51 34.72 18.63
N ASN A 483 15.17 33.62 17.95
CA ASN A 483 15.89 33.11 16.80
C ASN A 483 14.94 32.64 15.69
N ILE A 484 15.43 32.69 14.45
CA ILE A 484 14.84 32.00 13.29
C ILE A 484 15.79 30.88 12.90
N TRP A 485 15.27 29.69 12.65
CA TRP A 485 16.05 28.56 12.15
C TRP A 485 15.30 27.85 11.01
N GLU A 486 16.03 27.03 10.27
CA GLU A 486 15.55 26.32 9.08
C GLU A 486 15.36 24.84 9.37
N ALA A 487 14.33 24.25 8.79
CA ALA A 487 14.03 22.83 8.84
C ALA A 487 13.57 22.34 7.46
N SER A 488 13.53 21.03 7.32
CA SER A 488 12.87 20.33 6.23
C SER A 488 11.68 19.51 6.74
N PHE A 489 10.78 19.13 5.84
CA PHE A 489 9.69 18.22 6.19
C PHE A 489 10.19 16.87 6.71
N SER A 490 11.31 16.36 6.17
CA SER A 490 11.93 15.12 6.61
C SER A 490 12.46 15.19 8.04
N GLU A 491 13.09 16.30 8.44
CA GLU A 491 13.56 16.50 9.81
C GLU A 491 12.39 16.58 10.80
N LEU A 492 11.34 17.33 10.44
CA LEU A 492 10.15 17.41 11.26
C LEU A 492 9.45 16.04 11.39
N ALA A 493 9.34 15.27 10.30
CA ALA A 493 8.73 13.93 10.31
C ALA A 493 9.45 12.92 11.21
N ASN A 494 10.76 13.09 11.41
CA ASN A 494 11.56 12.25 12.31
C ASN A 494 11.45 12.67 13.78
N SER A 495 10.80 13.80 14.08
CA SER A 495 10.58 14.28 15.44
C SER A 495 9.41 13.56 16.10
N ARG A 496 9.35 13.56 17.44
CA ARG A 496 8.21 12.96 18.16
C ARG A 496 6.97 13.82 17.97
N PRO A 497 5.75 13.25 17.84
CA PRO A 497 4.52 14.02 17.70
C PRO A 497 4.34 15.11 18.77
N HIS A 498 4.63 14.81 20.04
CA HIS A 498 4.57 15.79 21.12
C HIS A 498 5.58 16.94 21.00
N GLU A 499 6.75 16.71 20.39
CA GLU A 499 7.74 17.76 20.17
C GLU A 499 7.28 18.70 19.05
N LEU A 500 6.70 18.14 17.99
CA LEU A 500 6.10 18.93 16.91
C LEU A 500 4.92 19.76 17.41
N ILE A 501 4.01 19.16 18.17
CA ILE A 501 2.88 19.88 18.78
C ILE A 501 3.41 21.10 19.57
N ASN A 502 4.41 20.90 20.43
CA ASN A 502 5.01 21.99 21.19
C ASN A 502 5.73 23.03 20.32
N LEU A 503 6.35 22.61 19.22
CA LEU A 503 7.01 23.49 18.26
C LEU A 503 5.98 24.40 17.59
N PHE A 504 4.93 23.85 17.00
CA PHE A 504 3.91 24.63 16.30
C PHE A 504 3.07 25.49 17.26
N ALA A 505 2.83 25.03 18.49
CA ALA A 505 2.11 25.79 19.51
C ALA A 505 2.85 27.07 19.99
N ASN A 506 4.18 27.16 19.79
CA ASN A 506 5.00 28.21 20.41
C ASN A 506 5.81 29.05 19.42
N ASN A 507 5.79 28.71 18.13
CA ASN A 507 6.60 29.35 17.12
C ASN A 507 5.74 29.70 15.90
N ASP A 508 6.16 30.73 15.17
CA ASP A 508 5.60 31.04 13.85
C ASP A 508 6.36 30.20 12.81
N VAL A 509 5.65 29.33 12.10
CA VAL A 509 6.24 28.38 11.14
C VAL A 509 5.70 28.68 9.76
N TRP A 510 6.58 28.84 8.77
CA TRP A 510 6.18 29.03 7.38
C TRP A 510 7.10 28.29 6.42
N VAL A 511 6.58 28.03 5.23
CA VAL A 511 7.35 27.49 4.10
C VAL A 511 7.62 28.63 3.13
N GLU A 512 8.87 28.76 2.71
CA GLU A 512 9.28 29.71 1.66
C GLU A 512 9.10 29.07 0.28
N GLY A 513 8.63 29.86 -0.69
CA GLY A 513 8.46 29.42 -2.06
C GLY A 513 7.49 30.28 -2.84
N ASN A 514 7.41 30.05 -4.16
CA ASN A 514 6.50 30.78 -5.04
C ASN A 514 5.10 30.12 -5.01
N PHE A 515 4.19 30.72 -4.25
CA PHE A 515 2.79 30.32 -4.14
C PHE A 515 1.89 31.27 -4.94
N GLN A 516 0.81 30.74 -5.51
CA GLN A 516 -0.19 31.53 -6.24
C GLN A 516 -1.04 32.37 -5.27
N PRO A 517 -1.35 33.64 -5.59
CA PRO A 517 -2.28 34.45 -4.80
C PRO A 517 -3.69 33.85 -4.83
N LEU A 518 -4.47 34.06 -3.77
CA LEU A 518 -5.81 33.49 -3.59
C LEU A 518 -6.95 34.50 -3.75
N ALA A 519 -6.63 35.80 -3.92
CA ALA A 519 -7.61 36.88 -4.03
C ALA A 519 -7.65 37.49 -5.42
#